data_AF-A0A392Q4R6-F1
#
_entry.id   AF-A0A392Q4R6-F1
#
_cell.length_a   1.000
_cell.length_b   1.000
_cell.length_c   1.000
_cell.angle_alpha   90.00
_cell.angle_beta   90.00
_cell.angle_gamma   90.00
#
_symmetry.space_group_name_H-M   'P 1'
#
loop_
_entity.id
_entity.type
_entity.pdbx_description
1 polymer ?
#
loop_
_entity_poly.entity_id
_entity_poly.type
_entity_poly.pdbx_seq_one_letter_code
_entity_poly.pdbx_strand_id
1 'polypeptide(L)'
;QNASTDYYIVASARFVNESLWQKVTGVAVLHYKNSKGAVTGPLPPPPDDLYNPGASMNQARSIRVNTSSSGARPNPQGSFHYGSINITDTYILKVTPPVKINGNTRAIINGISFRKPDVPFRLADQKHLRGVYKLDFPSKPMNRTPVI
;
A
#
# COMPACT_ATOMS: atom_id res chain seq x y z
N GLN A 1 -30.93 -2.84 -14.23
CA GLN A 1 -29.93 -3.22 -15.25
C GLN A 1 -30.41 -4.54 -15.88
N ASN A 2 -30.54 -4.60 -17.20
CA ASN A 2 -30.95 -5.81 -17.91
C ASN A 2 -29.68 -6.52 -18.41
N ALA A 3 -29.00 -7.26 -17.54
CA ALA A 3 -27.79 -7.99 -17.91
C ALA A 3 -28.20 -9.29 -18.59
N SER A 4 -27.87 -9.45 -19.88
CA SER A 4 -28.24 -10.64 -20.65
C SER A 4 -27.33 -11.84 -20.37
N THR A 5 -26.09 -11.59 -19.93
CA THR A 5 -25.04 -12.60 -19.71
C THR A 5 -24.15 -12.26 -18.52
N ASP A 6 -23.40 -13.24 -18.05
CA ASP A 6 -22.36 -13.07 -17.03
C ASP A 6 -21.09 -12.41 -17.59
N TYR A 7 -20.26 -11.88 -16.71
CA TYR A 7 -19.01 -11.17 -17.07
C TYR A 7 -17.79 -11.77 -16.36
N TYR A 8 -16.64 -11.79 -17.03
CA TYR A 8 -15.37 -12.09 -16.37
C TYR A 8 -14.95 -10.94 -15.44
N ILE A 9 -14.49 -11.29 -14.24
CA ILE A 9 -13.66 -10.45 -13.39
C ILE A 9 -12.26 -11.03 -13.43
N VAL A 10 -11.27 -10.23 -13.84
CA VAL A 10 -9.88 -10.67 -13.96
C VAL A 10 -9.00 -9.84 -13.05
N ALA A 11 -8.18 -10.50 -12.23
CA ALA A 11 -7.17 -9.88 -11.39
C ALA A 11 -5.82 -10.51 -11.71
N SER A 12 -4.83 -9.69 -12.07
CA SER A 12 -3.51 -10.18 -12.46
C SER A 12 -2.41 -9.33 -11.82
N ALA A 13 -1.40 -9.99 -11.25
CA ALA A 13 -0.34 -9.30 -10.51
C ALA A 13 0.58 -8.51 -11.45
N ARG A 14 0.83 -7.23 -11.18
CA ARG A 14 1.73 -6.41 -11.99
C ARG A 14 3.11 -6.29 -11.36
N PHE A 15 4.09 -5.81 -12.14
CA PHE A 15 5.49 -5.63 -11.72
C PHE A 15 6.20 -6.94 -11.31
N VAL A 16 5.75 -8.07 -11.85
CA VAL A 16 6.41 -9.37 -11.77
C VAL A 16 6.96 -9.74 -13.14
N ASN A 17 7.96 -10.62 -13.20
CA ASN A 17 8.47 -11.13 -14.47
C ASN A 17 7.31 -11.71 -15.33
N GLU A 18 7.25 -11.35 -16.61
CA GLU A 18 6.13 -11.67 -17.53
C GLU A 18 5.74 -13.15 -17.55
N SER A 19 6.73 -14.04 -17.46
CA SER A 19 6.51 -15.49 -17.39
C SER A 19 5.78 -15.95 -16.12
N LEU A 20 5.90 -15.19 -15.04
CA LEU A 20 5.24 -15.43 -13.76
C LEU A 20 3.83 -14.81 -13.72
N TRP A 21 3.63 -13.70 -14.44
CA TRP A 21 2.37 -12.96 -14.45
C TRP A 21 1.17 -13.80 -14.93
N GLN A 22 1.38 -14.61 -15.98
CA GLN A 22 0.36 -15.55 -16.47
C GLN A 22 -0.01 -16.62 -15.43
N LYS A 23 0.92 -16.97 -14.53
CA LYS A 23 0.69 -18.00 -13.49
C LYS A 23 -0.10 -17.50 -12.28
N VAL A 24 -0.29 -16.19 -12.14
CA VAL A 24 -0.96 -15.56 -10.98
C VAL A 24 -2.22 -14.77 -11.38
N THR A 25 -2.79 -15.08 -12.55
CA THR A 25 -4.06 -14.47 -12.98
C THR A 25 -5.24 -15.20 -12.35
N GLY A 26 -5.97 -14.50 -11.49
CA GLY A 26 -7.25 -14.95 -10.95
C GLY A 26 -8.41 -14.55 -11.85
N VAL A 27 -9.29 -15.49 -12.13
CA VAL A 27 -10.52 -15.27 -12.92
C VAL A 27 -11.72 -15.65 -12.06
N ALA A 28 -12.70 -14.76 -12.01
CA ALA A 28 -14.00 -15.00 -11.41
C ALA A 28 -15.11 -14.61 -12.40
N VAL A 29 -16.34 -15.04 -12.12
CA VAL A 29 -17.52 -14.70 -12.92
C VAL A 29 -18.46 -13.84 -12.09
N LEU A 30 -18.77 -12.66 -12.60
CA LEU A 30 -19.83 -11.80 -12.09
C LEU A 30 -21.16 -12.25 -12.68
N HIS A 31 -21.97 -12.92 -11.87
CA HIS A 31 -23.31 -13.35 -12.23
C HIS A 31 -24.35 -12.37 -11.67
N TYR A 32 -25.11 -11.73 -12.56
CA TYR A 32 -26.27 -10.92 -12.16
C TYR A 32 -27.47 -11.82 -11.90
N LYS A 33 -28.30 -11.51 -10.89
CA LYS A 33 -29.51 -12.30 -10.55
C LYS A 33 -30.45 -12.52 -11.74
N ASN A 34 -30.50 -11.59 -12.70
CA ASN A 34 -31.32 -11.67 -13.90
C ASN A 34 -30.54 -12.08 -15.17
N SER A 35 -29.28 -12.51 -15.02
CA SER A 35 -28.48 -13.03 -16.12
C SER A 35 -29.09 -14.31 -16.69
N LYS A 36 -29.08 -14.43 -18.02
CA LYS A 36 -29.71 -15.53 -18.75
C LYS A 36 -28.69 -16.46 -19.42
N GLY A 37 -27.40 -16.19 -19.28
CA GLY A 37 -26.36 -16.95 -19.96
C GLY A 37 -25.03 -16.87 -19.24
N ALA A 38 -24.28 -17.96 -19.31
CA ALA A 38 -22.91 -18.02 -18.81
C ALA A 38 -22.00 -17.07 -19.61
N VAL A 39 -20.83 -16.80 -19.04
CA VAL A 39 -19.81 -16.01 -19.72
C VAL A 39 -19.29 -16.74 -20.97
N THR A 40 -19.04 -16.01 -22.04
CA THR A 40 -18.53 -16.54 -23.31
C THR A 40 -17.40 -15.68 -23.87
N GLY A 41 -16.49 -16.29 -24.63
CA GLY A 41 -15.38 -15.59 -25.29
C GLY A 41 -14.08 -15.55 -24.48
N PRO A 42 -13.03 -14.93 -25.03
CA PRO A 42 -11.73 -14.82 -24.36
C PRO A 42 -11.80 -13.88 -23.16
N LEU A 43 -10.82 -13.99 -22.27
CA LEU A 43 -10.63 -13.02 -21.19
C LEU A 43 -10.37 -11.63 -21.79
N PRO A 44 -10.85 -10.55 -21.14
CA PRO A 44 -10.51 -9.20 -21.56
C PRO A 44 -8.98 -9.03 -21.60
N PRO A 45 -8.44 -8.28 -22.58
CA PRO A 45 -7.01 -8.02 -22.64
C PRO A 45 -6.58 -7.29 -21.36
N PRO A 46 -5.44 -7.66 -20.79
CA PRO A 46 -4.90 -6.93 -19.65
C PRO A 46 -4.56 -5.48 -20.06
N PRO A 47 -4.54 -4.54 -19.10
CA PRO A 47 -3.86 -3.26 -19.27
C PRO A 47 -2.48 -3.40 -19.93
N ASP A 48 -2.19 -2.50 -20.86
CA ASP A 48 -0.97 -2.47 -21.68
C ASP A 48 0.23 -2.01 -20.85
N ASP A 49 0.78 -2.93 -20.08
CA ASP A 49 1.94 -2.65 -19.23
C ASP A 49 3.27 -2.74 -20.01
N LEU A 50 3.25 -3.27 -21.24
CA LEU A 50 4.44 -3.36 -22.10
C LEU A 50 4.77 -2.00 -22.72
N TYR A 51 3.76 -1.33 -23.29
CA TYR A 51 3.92 -0.01 -23.89
C TYR A 51 3.53 1.12 -22.94
N ASN A 52 2.76 0.84 -21.88
CA ASN A 52 2.41 1.81 -20.84
C ASN A 52 2.60 1.25 -19.42
N PRO A 53 3.85 0.97 -18.99
CA PRO A 53 4.16 0.44 -17.65
C PRO A 53 3.72 1.38 -16.51
N GLY A 54 3.48 2.66 -16.82
CA GLY A 54 3.01 3.66 -15.87
C GLY A 54 1.49 3.72 -15.70
N ALA A 55 0.69 2.97 -16.47
CA ALA A 55 -0.77 3.11 -16.52
C ALA A 55 -1.43 3.01 -15.14
N SER A 56 -1.09 1.98 -14.36
CA SER A 56 -1.63 1.79 -13.00
C SER A 56 -1.25 2.94 -12.06
N MET A 57 0.01 3.39 -12.11
CA MET A 57 0.48 4.53 -11.29
C MET A 57 -0.19 5.84 -11.71
N ASN A 58 -0.39 6.06 -13.01
CA ASN A 58 -1.06 7.24 -13.55
C ASN A 58 -2.54 7.26 -13.19
N GLN A 59 -3.21 6.11 -13.22
CA GLN A 59 -4.58 5.96 -12.72
C GLN A 59 -4.67 6.31 -11.22
N ALA A 60 -3.75 5.80 -10.40
CA ALA A 60 -3.72 6.15 -8.98
C ALA A 60 -3.48 7.66 -8.77
N ARG A 61 -2.61 8.27 -9.58
CA ARG A 61 -2.33 9.73 -9.55
C ARG A 61 -3.44 10.60 -10.13
N SER A 62 -4.36 10.04 -10.92
CA SER A 62 -5.48 10.80 -11.50
C SER A 62 -6.63 10.98 -10.52
N ILE A 63 -6.68 10.20 -9.43
CA ILE A 63 -7.64 10.37 -8.36
C ILE A 63 -7.51 11.78 -7.79
N ARG A 64 -8.61 12.53 -7.83
CA ARG A 64 -8.74 13.85 -7.20
C ARG A 64 -9.58 13.69 -5.95
N VAL A 65 -9.03 14.09 -4.81
CA VAL A 65 -9.74 14.07 -3.52
C VAL A 65 -10.35 15.45 -3.32
N ASN A 66 -11.68 15.53 -3.24
CA ASN A 66 -12.34 16.73 -2.75
C ASN A 66 -12.32 16.70 -1.22
N THR A 67 -11.44 17.51 -0.61
CA THR A 67 -11.25 17.55 0.85
C THR A 67 -12.26 18.45 1.57
N SER A 68 -13.31 18.95 0.88
CA SER A 68 -14.33 19.82 1.47
C SER A 68 -15.66 19.12 1.78
N SER A 69 -15.87 17.88 1.34
CA SER A 69 -17.20 17.25 1.27
C SER A 69 -17.58 16.34 2.45
N SER A 70 -16.98 16.48 3.63
CA SER A 70 -17.32 15.66 4.82
C SER A 70 -17.82 16.50 5.99
N GLY A 71 -18.81 15.98 6.73
CA GLY A 71 -19.25 16.54 8.01
C GLY A 71 -18.18 16.43 9.09
N ALA A 72 -18.21 17.35 10.07
CA ALA A 72 -17.24 17.40 11.16
C ALA A 72 -17.27 16.11 11.99
N ARG A 73 -16.11 15.45 12.11
CA ARG A 73 -15.93 14.35 13.06
C ARG A 73 -15.18 14.86 14.30
N PRO A 74 -15.45 14.31 15.51
CA PRO A 74 -14.77 14.72 16.74
C PRO A 74 -13.26 14.47 16.76
N ASN A 75 -12.72 13.67 15.83
CA ASN A 75 -11.29 13.36 15.76
C ASN A 75 -10.56 14.25 14.75
N PRO A 76 -9.31 14.68 15.03
CA PRO A 76 -8.50 15.50 14.11
C PRO A 76 -8.29 14.86 12.74
N GLN A 77 -8.33 13.53 12.64
CA GLN A 77 -8.18 12.79 11.38
C GLN A 77 -9.40 12.94 10.44
N GLY A 78 -10.51 13.53 10.91
CA GLY A 78 -11.74 13.75 10.15
C GLY A 78 -12.40 15.11 10.42
N SER A 79 -11.67 16.06 10.99
CA SER A 79 -12.18 17.40 11.29
C SER A 79 -12.29 18.24 10.03
N PHE A 80 -13.35 19.03 9.97
CA PHE A 80 -13.54 20.06 8.95
C PHE A 80 -12.45 21.14 9.11
N HIS A 81 -11.82 21.51 7.99
CA HIS A 81 -10.55 22.25 7.89
C HIS A 81 -9.32 21.56 8.51
N TYR A 82 -9.05 20.29 8.15
CA TYR A 82 -7.79 19.62 8.54
C TYR A 82 -6.52 20.48 8.30
N GLY A 83 -6.49 21.26 7.22
CA GLY A 83 -5.35 22.13 6.87
C GLY A 83 -5.11 23.32 7.82
N SER A 84 -6.05 23.65 8.71
CA SER A 84 -5.87 24.70 9.72
C SER A 84 -5.45 24.17 11.09
N ILE A 85 -5.26 22.84 11.23
CA ILE A 85 -4.77 22.24 12.47
C ILE A 85 -3.26 22.43 12.56
N ASN A 86 -2.79 22.92 13.72
CA ASN A 86 -1.38 23.07 14.00
C ASN A 86 -0.67 21.70 14.04
N ILE A 87 0.40 21.57 13.27
CA ILE A 87 1.23 20.36 13.24
C ILE A 87 2.15 20.37 14.47
N THR A 88 2.06 19.34 15.31
CA THR A 88 2.97 19.18 16.47
C THR A 88 4.31 18.58 16.07
N ASP A 89 4.30 17.61 15.15
CA ASP A 89 5.48 16.88 14.69
C ASP A 89 5.37 16.58 13.20
N THR A 90 6.50 16.65 12.50
CA THR A 90 6.59 16.28 11.07
C THR A 90 7.60 15.16 10.89
N TYR A 91 7.17 14.07 10.25
CA TYR A 91 8.04 12.95 9.88
C TYR A 91 8.21 12.90 8.36
N ILE A 92 9.45 13.06 7.90
CA ILE A 92 9.86 12.88 6.51
C ILE A 92 10.46 11.48 6.39
N LEU A 93 9.79 10.60 5.65
CA LEU A 93 10.20 9.21 5.46
C LEU A 93 10.85 9.01 4.10
N LYS A 94 12.13 8.66 4.08
CA LYS A 94 12.86 8.25 2.89
C LYS A 94 12.98 6.73 2.86
N VAL A 95 12.28 6.13 1.91
CA VAL A 95 12.44 4.72 1.53
C VAL A 95 13.51 4.65 0.44
N THR A 96 14.47 3.75 0.58
CA THR A 96 15.51 3.51 -0.44
C THR A 96 15.49 2.04 -0.85
N PRO A 97 16.15 1.67 -1.97
CA PRO A 97 16.37 0.27 -2.30
C PRO A 97 16.99 -0.50 -1.12
N PRO A 98 16.73 -1.81 -1.00
CA PRO A 98 17.33 -2.63 0.04
C PRO A 98 18.85 -2.54 0.05
N VAL A 99 19.44 -2.45 1.24
CA VAL A 99 20.89 -2.32 1.45
C VAL A 99 21.43 -3.54 2.20
N LYS A 100 22.72 -3.83 2.05
CA LYS A 100 23.38 -4.88 2.84
C LYS A 100 23.77 -4.32 4.22
N ILE A 101 23.29 -4.96 5.29
CA ILE A 101 23.68 -4.68 6.67
C ILE A 101 24.07 -6.01 7.32
N ASN A 102 25.31 -6.12 7.79
CA ASN A 102 25.88 -7.36 8.35
C ASN A 102 25.69 -8.56 7.40
N GLY A 103 25.99 -8.38 6.11
CA GLY A 103 25.89 -9.41 5.09
C GLY A 103 24.47 -9.69 4.55
N ASN A 104 23.43 -9.24 5.23
CA ASN A 104 22.03 -9.49 4.84
C ASN A 104 21.42 -8.30 4.10
N THR A 105 20.66 -8.57 3.03
CA THR A 105 19.86 -7.57 2.33
C THR A 105 18.65 -7.17 3.16
N ARG A 106 18.48 -5.87 3.42
CA ARG A 106 17.46 -5.33 4.32
C ARG A 106 16.77 -4.11 3.74
N ALA A 107 15.45 -4.03 3.94
CA ALA A 107 14.69 -2.80 3.71
C ALA A 107 14.96 -1.80 4.83
N ILE A 108 15.00 -0.51 4.47
CA ILE A 108 15.28 0.59 5.40
C ILE A 108 14.35 1.78 5.17
N ILE A 109 14.07 2.49 6.25
CA ILE A 109 13.40 3.80 6.25
C ILE A 109 14.27 4.75 7.08
N ASN A 110 14.60 5.92 6.53
CA ASN A 110 15.48 6.91 7.19
C ASN A 110 16.83 6.32 7.68
N GLY A 111 17.35 5.31 6.98
CA GLY A 111 18.60 4.64 7.33
C GLY A 111 18.51 3.65 8.50
N ILE A 112 17.30 3.24 8.92
CA ILE A 112 17.09 2.19 9.93
C ILE A 112 16.37 1.01 9.28
N SER A 113 16.86 -0.20 9.53
CA SER A 113 16.17 -1.44 9.23
C SER A 113 15.47 -1.98 10.46
N PHE A 114 14.14 -2.05 10.42
CA PHE A 114 13.37 -2.54 11.55
C PHE A 114 13.75 -3.98 11.93
N ARG A 115 14.11 -4.18 13.20
CA ARG A 115 14.17 -5.51 13.83
C ARG A 115 13.04 -5.63 14.83
N LYS A 116 12.16 -6.61 14.59
CA LYS A 116 11.10 -6.99 15.51
C LYS A 116 11.73 -7.38 16.87
N PRO A 117 11.28 -6.81 18.00
CA PRO A 117 11.71 -7.26 19.32
C PRO A 117 11.05 -8.59 19.70
N ASP A 118 11.69 -9.33 20.61
CA ASP A 118 11.17 -10.62 21.11
C ASP A 118 9.86 -10.43 21.90
N VAL A 119 9.75 -9.32 22.64
CA VAL A 119 8.54 -8.93 23.36
C VAL A 119 7.73 -7.94 22.53
N PRO A 120 6.44 -8.19 22.26
CA PRO A 120 5.57 -7.24 21.55
C PRO A 120 5.51 -5.88 22.27
N PHE A 121 5.54 -4.77 21.51
CA PHE A 121 5.57 -3.39 22.03
C PHE A 121 4.54 -3.14 23.12
N ARG A 122 3.26 -3.46 22.86
CA ARG A 122 2.18 -3.25 23.84
C ARG A 122 2.37 -4.03 25.13
N LEU A 123 2.93 -5.23 25.06
CA LEU A 123 3.20 -6.03 26.26
C LEU A 123 4.38 -5.45 27.04
N ALA A 124 5.42 -4.98 26.34
CA ALA A 124 6.55 -4.30 26.97
C ALA A 124 6.12 -3.00 27.67
N ASP A 125 5.25 -2.20 27.04
CA ASP A 125 4.63 -1.01 27.63
C ASP A 125 3.83 -1.35 28.90
N GLN A 126 2.91 -2.33 28.79
CA GLN A 126 2.03 -2.74 29.88
C GLN A 126 2.80 -3.27 31.09
N LYS A 127 3.96 -3.90 30.85
CA LYS A 127 4.83 -4.45 31.88
C LYS A 127 6.00 -3.51 32.24
N HIS A 128 6.03 -2.30 31.71
CA HIS A 128 7.07 -1.30 31.91
C HIS A 128 8.51 -1.84 31.69
N LEU A 129 8.66 -2.73 30.70
CA LEU A 129 9.95 -3.34 30.38
C LEU A 129 10.84 -2.34 29.64
N ARG A 130 12.05 -2.12 30.17
CA ARG A 130 13.04 -1.23 29.55
C ARG A 130 13.95 -2.00 28.58
N GLY A 131 14.44 -1.31 27.55
CA GLY A 131 15.41 -1.87 26.61
C GLY A 131 14.84 -2.77 25.51
N VAL A 132 13.53 -3.02 25.48
CA VAL A 132 12.87 -3.80 24.43
C VAL A 132 12.90 -3.07 23.08
N TYR A 133 12.74 -1.75 23.10
CA TYR A 133 12.83 -0.87 21.94
C TYR A 133 13.22 0.54 22.37
N LYS A 134 13.48 1.39 21.37
CA LYS A 134 13.80 2.81 21.54
C LYS A 134 12.79 3.65 20.76
N LEU A 135 12.54 4.86 21.27
CA LEU A 135 11.70 5.88 20.63
C LEU A 135 12.55 6.96 19.96
N ASP A 136 13.70 6.58 19.41
CA ASP A 136 14.72 7.47 18.82
C ASP A 136 14.70 7.44 17.27
N PHE A 137 13.58 7.02 16.68
CA PHE A 137 13.45 7.01 15.23
C PHE A 137 13.51 8.44 14.66
N PRO A 138 14.38 8.73 13.67
CA PRO A 138 14.50 10.06 13.11
C PRO A 138 13.22 10.57 12.46
N SER A 139 12.84 11.80 12.83
CA SER A 139 11.80 12.56 12.13
C SER A 139 12.18 12.94 10.70
N LYS A 140 13.46 12.89 10.31
CA LYS A 140 13.91 13.16 8.93
C LYS A 140 15.10 12.28 8.53
N PRO A 141 15.35 12.04 7.23
CA PRO A 141 16.46 11.20 6.79
C PRO A 141 17.80 11.73 7.34
N MET A 142 18.58 10.85 7.96
CA MET A 142 19.92 11.16 8.43
C MET A 142 20.94 10.78 7.35
N ASN A 143 21.99 11.58 7.17
CA ASN A 143 23.14 11.22 6.33
C ASN A 143 24.10 10.33 7.12
N ARG A 144 23.69 9.08 7.37
CA ARG A 144 24.46 8.10 8.14
C ARG A 144 24.48 6.74 7.47
N THR A 145 25.45 5.92 7.83
CA THR A 145 25.47 4.50 7.44
C THR A 145 24.22 3.80 7.98
N PRO A 146 23.51 3.01 7.16
CA PRO A 146 22.33 2.29 7.62
C PRO A 146 22.61 1.34 8.77
N VAL A 147 21.68 1.29 9.73
CA VAL A 147 21.76 0.43 10.93
C VAL A 147 20.49 -0.40 11.11
N ILE A 148 20.56 -1.39 12.00
CA ILE A 148 19.40 -2.17 12.47
C ILE A 148 18.81 -1.49 13.69
#